data_AF-A0A380S9K2-F1
#
_entry.id   AF-A0A380S9K2-F1
#
_cell.length_a   1.000
_cell.length_b   1.000
_cell.length_c   1.000
_cell.angle_alpha   90.00
_cell.angle_beta   90.00
_cell.angle_gamma   90.00
#
_symmetry.space_group_name_H-M   'P 1'
#
loop_
_entity.id
_entity.type
_entity.pdbx_description
1 polymer ?
#
loop_
_entity_poly.entity_id
_entity_poly.type
_entity_poly.pdbx_seq_one_letter_code
_entity_poly.pdbx_strand_id
1 'polypeptide(L)'
;MTPRNDLLNSNVTGQLNLNYRLIELGFITSKKDVDYITKNLDSFTKRLAEAINGRQINAPKSKPAQAKTIWNWGGTFYPNTTIKVRKSPGINGTIVESGSWLYGKDDWIKFDQVIKKDGYW
;
A
#
# COMPACT_ATOMS: atom_id res chain seq x y z
N MET A 1 13.00 13.63 36.87
CA MET A 1 12.70 14.91 36.19
C MET A 1 11.28 15.29 36.56
N THR A 2 11.05 16.49 37.09
CA THR A 2 9.70 16.96 37.45
C THR A 2 9.03 17.57 36.21
N PRO A 3 7.83 17.12 35.79
CA PRO A 3 7.13 17.71 34.66
C PRO A 3 6.81 19.19 34.89
N ARG A 4 6.78 19.99 33.83
CA ARG A 4 6.36 21.39 33.88
C ARG A 4 4.89 21.48 34.31
N ASN A 5 4.59 22.23 35.38
CA ASN A 5 3.26 22.29 36.00
C ASN A 5 2.31 23.33 35.38
N ASP A 6 2.80 24.16 34.46
CA ASP A 6 2.05 25.20 33.73
C ASP A 6 1.38 24.69 32.43
N LEU A 7 1.56 23.41 32.10
CA LEU A 7 1.01 22.78 30.89
C LEU A 7 -0.08 21.75 31.22
N LEU A 8 -1.19 22.21 31.81
CA LEU A 8 -2.27 21.35 32.31
C LEU A 8 -2.70 20.28 31.28
N ASN A 9 -3.02 20.69 30.05
CA ASN A 9 -3.49 19.76 29.01
C ASN A 9 -2.43 18.71 28.65
N SER A 10 -1.16 19.11 28.52
CA SER A 10 -0.06 18.17 28.21
C SER A 10 0.18 17.19 29.36
N ASN A 11 0.09 17.66 30.61
CA ASN A 11 0.25 16.81 31.80
C ASN A 11 -0.89 15.80 31.92
N VAL A 12 -2.14 16.24 31.73
CA VAL A 12 -3.31 15.36 31.74
C VAL A 12 -3.19 14.32 30.63
N THR A 13 -2.79 14.70 29.41
CA THR A 13 -2.61 13.73 28.32
C THR A 13 -1.51 12.72 28.59
N GLY A 14 -0.42 13.16 29.25
CA GLY A 14 0.65 12.28 29.70
C GLY A 14 0.19 11.28 30.76
N GLN A 15 -0.63 11.72 31.72
CA GLN A 15 -1.24 10.84 32.73
C GLN A 15 -2.21 9.83 32.10
N LEU A 16 -2.98 10.25 31.10
CA LEU A 16 -3.92 9.38 30.37
C LEU A 16 -3.23 8.48 29.34
N ASN A 17 -1.93 8.64 29.10
CA ASN A 17 -1.16 7.95 28.07
C ASN A 17 -1.79 8.07 26.66
N LEU A 18 -2.22 9.29 26.32
CA LEU A 18 -2.86 9.60 25.03
C LEU A 18 -1.94 10.46 24.16
N ASN A 19 -2.01 10.23 22.84
CA ASN A 19 -1.41 11.13 21.87
C ASN A 19 -2.18 12.46 21.86
N TYR A 20 -1.46 13.58 21.92
CA TYR A 20 -2.04 14.91 21.97
C TYR A 20 -1.43 15.83 20.92
N ARG A 21 -2.26 16.68 20.30
CA ARG A 21 -1.84 17.76 19.40
C ARG A 21 -2.59 19.04 19.80
N LEU A 22 -1.85 20.10 20.07
CA LEU A 22 -2.41 21.44 20.25
C LEU A 22 -2.27 22.21 18.94
N ILE A 23 -3.33 22.89 18.51
CA ILE A 23 -3.36 23.69 17.28
C ILE A 23 -4.00 25.03 17.60
N GLU A 24 -3.29 26.12 17.31
CA GLU A 24 -3.81 27.49 17.35
C GLU A 24 -4.46 27.79 15.99
N LEU A 25 -5.75 28.13 15.97
CA LEU A 25 -6.49 28.41 14.72
C LEU A 25 -6.54 29.90 14.36
N GLY A 26 -6.36 30.79 15.34
CA GLY A 26 -6.41 32.24 15.18
C GLY A 26 -6.68 32.93 16.51
N PHE A 27 -6.69 34.26 16.51
CA PHE A 27 -6.88 35.04 17.73
C PHE A 27 -8.34 35.48 17.89
N ILE A 28 -8.91 35.28 19.07
CA ILE A 28 -10.30 35.70 19.37
C ILE A 28 -10.48 37.23 19.29
N THR A 29 -9.42 38.00 19.53
CA THR A 29 -9.42 39.46 19.43
C THR A 29 -9.24 39.97 17.99
N SER A 30 -8.89 39.09 17.05
CA SER A 30 -8.78 39.44 15.63
C SER A 30 -10.12 39.25 14.94
N LYS A 31 -10.80 40.38 14.66
CA LYS A 31 -12.05 40.35 13.87
C LYS A 31 -11.86 39.62 12.54
N LYS A 32 -10.71 39.81 11.89
CA LYS A 32 -10.36 39.13 10.63
C LYS A 32 -10.35 37.61 10.79
N ASP A 33 -9.77 37.09 11.87
CA ASP A 33 -9.66 35.65 12.09
C ASP A 33 -11.03 35.05 12.42
N VAL A 34 -11.79 35.71 13.31
CA VAL A 34 -13.15 35.30 13.66
C VAL A 34 -14.04 35.28 12.41
N ASP A 35 -14.01 36.35 11.60
CA ASP A 35 -14.81 36.44 10.37
C ASP A 35 -14.37 35.37 9.36
N TYR A 36 -13.06 35.11 9.21
CA TYR A 36 -12.55 34.08 8.30
C TYR A 36 -12.95 32.67 8.74
N ILE A 37 -12.82 32.34 10.03
CA ILE A 37 -13.21 31.04 10.57
C ILE A 37 -14.72 30.84 10.43
N THR A 38 -15.51 31.83 10.84
CA THR A 38 -16.98 31.78 10.78
C THR A 38 -17.48 31.60 9.34
N LYS A 39 -16.88 32.31 8.38
CA LYS A 39 -17.23 32.19 6.96
C LYS A 39 -16.90 30.80 6.38
N ASN A 40 -15.95 30.06 6.96
CA ASN A 40 -15.43 28.81 6.39
C ASN A 40 -15.61 27.59 7.32
N LEU A 41 -16.55 27.63 8.27
CA LEU A 41 -16.71 26.61 9.32
C LEU A 41 -16.74 25.17 8.79
N ASP A 42 -17.50 24.91 7.73
CA ASP A 42 -17.62 23.56 7.15
C ASP A 42 -16.28 23.07 6.59
N SER A 43 -15.56 23.95 5.89
CA SER A 43 -14.23 23.64 5.33
C SER A 43 -13.21 23.37 6.43
N PHE A 44 -13.21 24.19 7.49
CA PHE A 44 -12.34 23.97 8.65
C PHE A 44 -12.63 22.64 9.34
N THR A 45 -13.90 22.37 9.63
CA THR A 45 -14.34 21.13 10.29
C THR A 45 -13.97 19.91 9.46
N LYS A 46 -14.22 19.96 8.14
CA LYS A 46 -13.85 18.90 7.21
C LYS A 46 -12.34 18.64 7.21
N ARG A 47 -11.53 19.70 7.09
CA ARG A 47 -10.06 19.56 7.05
C ARG A 47 -9.48 19.01 8.35
N LEU A 48 -10.02 19.42 9.50
CA LEU A 48 -9.61 18.85 10.80
C LEU A 48 -9.92 17.35 10.86
N ALA A 49 -11.12 16.95 10.44
CA ALA A 49 -11.52 15.55 10.43
C ALA A 49 -10.67 14.72 9.43
N GLU A 50 -10.35 15.26 8.25
CA GLU A 50 -9.45 14.63 7.28
C GLU A 50 -8.02 14.45 7.82
N ALA A 51 -7.51 15.45 8.53
CA ALA A 51 -6.17 15.42 9.12
C ALA A 51 -6.07 14.42 10.29
N ILE A 52 -7.13 14.25 11.08
CA ILE A 52 -7.22 13.23 12.13
C ILE A 52 -7.29 11.83 11.50
N ASN A 53 -8.09 11.67 10.45
CA ASN A 53 -8.26 10.40 9.73
C ASN A 53 -7.03 10.02 8.87
N GLY A 54 -6.15 10.98 8.56
CA GLY A 54 -4.98 10.79 7.71
C GLY A 54 -5.32 10.64 6.22
N ARG A 55 -6.55 10.96 5.81
CA ARG A 55 -7.01 10.93 4.42
C ARG A 55 -8.26 11.78 4.23
N GLN A 56 -8.51 12.16 2.98
CA GLN A 56 -9.73 12.85 2.57
C GLN A 56 -11.00 12.03 2.90
N ILE A 57 -12.02 12.73 3.38
CA ILE A 57 -13.34 12.15 3.68
C ILE A 57 -14.01 11.85 2.33
N ASN A 58 -14.62 10.66 2.23
CA ASN A 58 -15.22 10.12 1.00
C ASN A 58 -14.23 9.86 -0.14
N ALA A 59 -12.91 9.96 0.08
CA ALA A 59 -11.97 9.50 -0.93
C ALA A 59 -12.19 8.00 -1.19
N PRO A 60 -12.13 7.55 -2.46
CA PRO A 60 -12.23 6.14 -2.77
C PRO A 60 -11.09 5.36 -2.09
N LYS A 61 -11.32 4.07 -1.79
CA LYS A 61 -10.23 3.20 -1.36
C LYS A 61 -9.17 3.19 -2.46
N SER A 62 -7.90 3.33 -2.07
CA SER A 62 -6.79 3.16 -2.99
C SER A 62 -6.89 1.78 -3.62
N LYS A 63 -6.77 1.70 -4.95
CA LYS A 63 -6.68 0.41 -5.63
C LYS A 63 -5.46 -0.33 -5.06
N PRO A 64 -5.58 -1.61 -4.67
CA PRO A 64 -4.41 -2.38 -4.29
C PRO A 64 -3.39 -2.31 -5.43
N ALA A 65 -2.11 -2.20 -5.08
CA ALA A 65 -1.05 -2.24 -6.07
C ALA A 65 -1.22 -3.51 -6.91
N GLN A 66 -1.10 -3.38 -8.22
CA GLN A 66 -1.17 -4.54 -9.10
C GLN A 66 -0.06 -5.51 -8.67
N ALA A 67 -0.44 -6.76 -8.42
CA ALA A 67 0.53 -7.78 -8.04
C ALA A 67 1.59 -7.90 -9.12
N LYS A 68 2.87 -7.89 -8.73
CA LYS A 68 3.98 -8.19 -9.63
C LYS A 68 3.82 -9.63 -10.12
N THR A 69 3.78 -9.81 -11.43
CA THR A 69 3.63 -11.11 -12.09
C THR A 69 4.86 -11.52 -12.89
N ILE A 70 5.86 -10.64 -13.03
CA ILE A 70 7.04 -10.89 -13.86
C ILE A 70 8.30 -10.57 -13.06
N TRP A 71 9.26 -11.50 -13.08
CA TRP A 71 10.58 -11.35 -12.49
C TRP A 71 11.64 -11.65 -13.54
N ASN A 72 12.56 -10.71 -13.78
CA ASN A 72 13.70 -10.88 -14.68
C ASN A 72 14.81 -11.67 -13.98
N TRP A 73 14.50 -12.90 -13.62
CA TRP A 73 15.41 -13.84 -12.99
C TRP A 73 15.78 -14.90 -14.00
N GLY A 74 17.09 -15.08 -14.22
CA GLY A 74 17.60 -16.16 -15.04
C GLY A 74 18.04 -17.36 -14.21
N GLY A 75 18.06 -18.53 -14.83
CA GLY A 75 18.48 -19.76 -14.18
C GLY A 75 18.41 -20.98 -15.10
N THR A 76 18.67 -22.15 -14.51
CA THR A 76 18.43 -23.45 -15.14
C THR A 76 17.38 -24.18 -14.32
N PHE A 77 16.34 -24.68 -14.99
CA PHE A 77 15.25 -25.43 -14.38
C PHE A 77 15.34 -26.90 -14.78
N TYR A 78 15.20 -27.78 -13.79
CA TYR A 78 15.16 -29.24 -13.95
C TYR A 78 13.77 -29.72 -13.49
N PRO A 79 12.94 -30.31 -14.37
CA PRO A 79 11.62 -30.83 -14.00
C PRO A 79 11.75 -32.07 -13.11
N ASN A 80 10.78 -32.30 -12.22
CA ASN A 80 10.62 -33.59 -11.53
C ASN A 80 9.51 -34.47 -12.13
N THR A 81 8.80 -33.95 -13.13
CA THR A 81 7.67 -34.59 -13.82
C THR A 81 7.59 -34.09 -15.25
N THR A 82 6.77 -34.71 -16.08
CA THR A 82 6.55 -34.26 -17.45
C THR A 82 5.85 -32.89 -17.47
N ILE A 83 6.46 -31.91 -18.13
CA ILE A 83 5.93 -30.57 -18.34
C ILE A 83 5.67 -30.35 -19.83
N LYS A 84 4.41 -30.09 -20.17
CA LYS A 84 3.99 -29.67 -21.51
C LYS A 84 4.30 -28.19 -21.69
N VAL A 85 5.29 -27.88 -22.53
CA VAL A 85 5.69 -26.50 -22.82
C VAL A 85 4.64 -25.80 -23.68
N ARG A 86 4.47 -24.48 -23.50
CA ARG A 86 3.47 -23.66 -24.19
C ARG A 86 4.10 -22.41 -24.81
N LYS A 87 3.52 -21.92 -25.90
CA LYS A 87 4.00 -20.71 -26.61
C LYS A 87 3.73 -19.39 -25.88
N SER A 88 2.84 -19.42 -24.88
CA SER A 88 2.51 -18.26 -24.05
C SER A 88 2.36 -18.71 -22.60
N PRO A 89 2.68 -17.86 -21.61
CA PRO A 89 2.50 -18.19 -20.20
C PRO A 89 1.03 -18.46 -19.86
N GLY A 90 0.80 -19.42 -18.97
CA GLY A 90 -0.52 -19.82 -18.50
C GLY A 90 -1.13 -21.03 -19.21
N ILE A 91 -2.24 -21.53 -18.67
CA ILE A 91 -2.87 -22.80 -19.11
C ILE A 91 -3.57 -22.68 -20.48
N ASN A 92 -3.82 -21.45 -20.91
CA ASN A 92 -4.46 -21.16 -22.20
C ASN A 92 -3.47 -21.01 -23.35
N GLY A 93 -2.15 -21.05 -23.09
CA GLY A 93 -1.13 -21.01 -24.15
C GLY A 93 -1.15 -22.28 -25.00
N THR A 94 -0.96 -22.15 -26.32
CA THR A 94 -0.89 -23.31 -27.23
C THR A 94 0.27 -24.22 -26.83
N ILE A 95 -0.02 -25.51 -26.65
CA ILE A 95 0.98 -26.55 -26.34
C ILE A 95 1.89 -26.74 -27.57
N VAL A 96 3.20 -26.80 -27.37
CA VAL A 96 4.18 -27.08 -28.43
C VAL A 96 4.25 -28.59 -28.73
N GLU A 97 4.90 -28.99 -29.83
CA GLU A 97 5.06 -30.42 -30.14
C GLU A 97 5.80 -31.18 -29.03
N SER A 98 5.54 -32.48 -28.92
CA SER A 98 6.02 -33.31 -27.80
C SER A 98 7.55 -33.38 -27.69
N GLY A 99 8.28 -33.26 -28.80
CA GLY A 99 9.74 -33.23 -28.78
C GLY A 99 10.35 -32.02 -28.05
N SER A 100 9.54 -31.00 -27.78
CA SER A 100 9.92 -29.78 -27.06
C SER A 100 9.41 -29.77 -25.61
N TRP A 101 8.85 -30.88 -25.12
CA TRP A 101 8.44 -31.03 -23.72
C TRP A 101 9.63 -31.39 -22.84
N LEU A 102 9.45 -31.25 -21.52
CA LEU A 102 10.43 -31.70 -20.54
C LEU A 102 9.86 -32.94 -19.83
N TYR A 103 10.62 -34.03 -19.74
CA TYR A 103 10.15 -35.35 -19.31
C TYR A 103 10.62 -35.78 -17.92
N GLY A 104 11.41 -34.96 -17.23
CA GLY A 104 11.81 -35.23 -15.85
C GLY A 104 13.21 -34.71 -15.53
N LYS A 105 13.82 -35.31 -14.50
CA LYS A 105 15.06 -34.81 -13.86
C LYS A 105 16.28 -34.74 -14.78
N ASP A 106 16.25 -35.51 -15.87
CA ASP A 106 17.35 -35.60 -16.84
C ASP A 106 17.22 -34.53 -17.94
N ASP A 107 16.06 -33.86 -18.02
CA ASP A 107 15.85 -32.69 -18.88
C ASP A 107 16.10 -31.39 -18.14
N TRP A 108 16.40 -30.34 -18.90
CA TRP A 108 16.60 -29.01 -18.35
C TRP A 108 16.32 -27.91 -19.37
N ILE A 109 16.06 -26.71 -18.87
CA ILE A 109 15.94 -25.51 -19.69
C ILE A 109 16.59 -24.31 -19.00
N LYS A 110 17.25 -23.45 -19.78
CA LYS A 110 17.66 -22.12 -19.33
C LYS A 110 16.51 -21.14 -19.51
N PHE A 111 16.27 -20.32 -18.51
CA PHE A 111 15.28 -19.25 -18.55
C PHE A 111 15.92 -17.92 -18.15
N ASP A 112 15.30 -16.82 -18.53
CA ASP A 112 15.66 -15.44 -18.22
C ASP A 112 14.55 -14.67 -17.48
N GLN A 113 13.37 -15.28 -17.35
CA GLN A 113 12.21 -14.71 -16.70
C GLN A 113 11.37 -15.77 -15.99
N VAL A 114 10.75 -15.37 -14.87
CA VAL A 114 9.71 -16.13 -14.16
C VAL A 114 8.40 -15.36 -14.24
N ILE A 115 7.29 -16.03 -14.53
CA ILE A 115 5.99 -15.39 -14.79
C ILE A 115 4.88 -16.08 -14.02
N LYS A 116 4.25 -15.37 -13.08
CA LYS A 116 3.08 -15.89 -12.36
C LYS A 116 1.81 -15.66 -13.17
N LYS A 117 1.16 -16.73 -13.61
CA LYS A 117 -0.09 -16.67 -14.39
C LYS A 117 -0.96 -17.91 -14.19
N ASP A 118 -2.28 -17.70 -14.12
CA ASP A 118 -3.28 -18.77 -13.95
C ASP A 118 -3.03 -19.67 -12.73
N GLY A 119 -2.38 -19.14 -11.68
CA GLY A 119 -2.00 -19.89 -10.47
C GLY A 119 -0.62 -20.58 -10.54
N TYR A 120 0.06 -20.55 -11.68
CA TYR A 120 1.37 -21.17 -11.92
C TYR A 120 2.49 -20.12 -11.98
N TRP A 121 3.74 -20.58 -11.88
CA TRP A 121 4.96 -19.78 -11.98
C TRP A 121 5.79 -20.19 -13.20
#